data_AF-A0A5B6WQF1-F1
#
_entry.id   AF-A0A5B6WQF1-F1
#
_cell.length_a   1.000
_cell.length_b   1.000
_cell.length_c   1.000
_cell.angle_alpha   90.00
_cell.angle_beta   90.00
_cell.angle_gamma   90.00
#
_symmetry.space_group_name_H-M   'P 1'
#
loop_
_entity.id
_entity.type
_entity.pdbx_description
1 polymer ?
#
loop_
_entity_poly.entity_id
_entity_poly.type
_entity_poly.pdbx_seq_one_letter_code
_entity_poly.pdbx_strand_id
1 'polypeptide(L)'
;MGRITANKREASASLNTRLEDLCSMDPDNEMLVETKEVKLALNLEADKEELFWEQRARVNWLRFGNRNTYFFHSFANQRKIRNTRRRQRVTTAYFKELFTTSNTRNTDRVLSGISTCIQENMNAELIKKFKPEEILMAVKGIAPLKASGTDDFPAFFFPKYWHIVGEEVTKFCLEILNRKKEFNVIIVLIPKVDSPNCMTQFKPISLCNVVYKII
;
A
#
# COMPACT_ATOMS: atom_id res chain seq x y z
N MET A 1 12.85 6.65 -7.91
CA MET A 1 13.41 5.93 -6.74
C MET A 1 14.89 6.26 -6.47
N GLY A 2 15.73 6.59 -7.47
CA GLY A 2 17.16 6.86 -7.25
C GLY A 2 17.52 8.23 -6.61
N ARG A 3 16.73 9.29 -6.84
CA ARG A 3 17.02 10.64 -6.30
C ARG A 3 16.85 10.77 -4.78
N ILE A 4 15.84 10.12 -4.20
CA ILE A 4 15.58 10.19 -2.74
C ILE A 4 16.65 9.42 -1.96
N THR A 5 17.08 8.26 -2.45
CA THR A 5 18.15 7.48 -1.84
C THR A 5 19.53 8.13 -1.98
N ALA A 6 19.75 8.90 -3.05
CA ALA A 6 20.99 9.63 -3.29
C ALA A 6 21.12 10.83 -2.33
N ASN A 7 20.11 11.71 -2.29
CA ASN A 7 20.11 12.85 -1.35
C ASN A 7 20.19 12.40 0.12
N LYS A 8 19.59 11.26 0.48
CA LYS A 8 19.65 10.70 1.84
C LYS A 8 21.07 10.24 2.22
N ARG A 9 21.80 9.58 1.31
CA ARG A 9 23.19 9.15 1.56
C ARG A 9 24.13 10.34 1.71
N GLU A 10 23.94 11.38 0.91
CA GLU A 10 24.70 12.63 1.03
C GLU A 10 24.46 13.32 2.38
N ALA A 11 23.20 13.41 2.83
CA ALA A 11 22.88 14.02 4.13
C ALA A 11 23.49 13.25 5.31
N SER A 12 23.38 11.92 5.32
CA SER A 12 23.99 11.08 6.37
C SER A 12 25.53 11.10 6.32
N ALA A 13 26.13 11.12 5.12
CA ALA A 13 27.57 11.26 4.97
C ALA A 13 28.06 12.62 5.50
N SER A 14 27.37 13.71 5.15
CA SER A 14 27.69 15.06 5.63
C SER A 14 27.62 15.20 7.15
N LEU A 15 26.62 14.58 7.80
CA LEU A 15 26.48 14.60 9.26
C LEU A 15 27.56 13.76 9.96
N ASN A 16 27.95 12.61 9.39
CA ASN A 16 29.03 11.80 9.93
C ASN A 16 30.39 12.47 9.78
N THR A 17 30.68 13.08 8.62
CA THR A 17 31.90 13.87 8.41
C THR A 17 31.97 15.03 9.40
N ARG A 18 30.86 15.77 9.60
CA ARG A 18 30.81 16.86 10.59
C ARG A 18 31.03 16.37 12.02
N LEU A 19 30.53 15.19 12.37
CA LEU A 19 30.75 14.60 13.70
C LEU A 19 32.21 14.16 13.90
N GLU A 20 32.85 13.64 12.86
CA GLU A 20 34.29 13.30 12.86
C GLU A 20 35.15 14.55 13.05
N ASP A 21 34.83 15.64 12.34
CA ASP A 21 35.52 16.92 12.47
C ASP A 21 35.42 17.48 13.91
N LEU A 22 34.21 17.48 14.48
CA LEU A 22 33.94 17.97 15.85
C LEU A 22 34.62 17.11 16.94
N CYS A 23 34.83 15.81 16.69
CA CYS A 23 35.54 14.91 17.60
C CYS A 23 37.08 14.99 17.49
N SER A 24 37.61 15.69 16.48
CA SER A 24 39.06 15.84 16.25
C SER A 24 39.65 17.14 16.79
N MET A 25 38.83 18.00 17.39
CA MET A 25 39.22 19.26 18.04
C MET A 25 39.16 19.18 19.57
N ASP A 26 39.90 20.03 20.27
CA ASP A 26 39.84 20.11 21.73
C ASP A 26 38.44 20.57 22.19
N PRO A 27 37.78 19.86 23.13
CA PRO A 27 36.39 20.10 23.46
C PRO A 27 36.19 21.43 24.21
N ASP A 28 35.52 22.39 23.57
CA ASP A 28 34.91 23.54 24.23
C ASP A 28 33.40 23.30 24.51
N ASN A 29 32.78 24.18 25.30
CA ASN A 29 31.37 24.05 25.66
C ASN A 29 30.41 24.21 24.45
N GLU A 30 30.81 24.92 23.40
CA GLU A 30 30.01 25.19 22.20
C GLU A 30 30.04 23.98 21.25
N MET A 31 31.22 23.39 21.04
CA MET A 31 31.47 22.12 20.36
C MET A 31 30.72 20.96 21.03
N LEU A 32 30.61 20.96 22.36
CA LEU A 32 29.82 19.97 23.10
C LEU A 32 28.30 20.09 22.85
N VAL A 33 27.79 21.31 22.64
CA VAL A 33 26.39 21.55 22.27
C VAL A 33 26.15 21.11 20.83
N GLU A 34 27.00 21.53 19.89
CA GLU A 34 26.89 21.15 18.47
C GLU A 34 26.98 19.62 18.29
N THR A 35 27.89 18.96 19.02
CA THR A 35 28.02 17.49 19.02
C THR A 35 26.72 16.79 19.47
N LYS A 36 26.02 17.35 20.47
CA LYS A 36 24.74 16.78 20.94
C LYS A 36 23.64 16.96 19.88
N GLU A 37 23.59 18.11 19.22
CA GLU A 37 22.61 18.38 18.15
C GLU A 37 22.83 17.48 16.94
N VAL A 38 24.08 17.31 16.48
CA VAL A 38 24.42 16.41 15.38
C VAL A 38 24.09 14.95 15.72
N LYS A 39 24.38 14.51 16.95
CA LYS A 39 24.00 13.18 17.44
C LYS A 39 22.48 12.98 17.49
N LEU A 40 21.73 14.01 17.90
CA LEU A 40 20.27 13.97 17.90
C LEU A 40 19.72 13.86 16.48
N ALA A 41 20.25 14.62 15.53
CA ALA A 41 19.86 14.56 14.12
C ALA A 41 20.14 13.19 13.50
N LEU A 42 21.30 12.59 13.80
CA LEU A 42 21.64 11.22 13.37
C LEU A 42 20.69 10.17 13.95
N ASN A 43 20.35 10.28 15.25
CA ASN A 43 19.39 9.37 15.88
C ASN A 43 18.00 9.50 15.25
N LEU A 44 17.53 10.73 15.00
CA LEU A 44 16.26 10.96 14.32
C LEU A 44 16.23 10.37 12.90
N GLU A 45 17.33 10.43 12.16
CA GLU A 45 17.41 9.83 10.83
C GLU A 45 17.43 8.29 10.89
N ALA A 46 18.09 7.71 11.90
CA ALA A 46 18.07 6.28 12.18
C ALA A 46 16.65 5.79 12.57
N ASP A 47 15.93 6.55 13.40
CA ASP A 47 14.56 6.22 13.81
C ASP A 47 13.60 6.22 12.61
N LYS A 48 13.72 7.19 11.70
CA LYS A 48 12.95 7.20 10.44
C LYS A 48 13.25 5.98 9.58
N GLU A 49 14.50 5.55 9.53
CA GLU A 49 14.91 4.37 8.78
C GLU A 49 14.36 3.08 9.41
N GLU A 50 14.41 2.97 10.73
CA GLU A 50 13.81 1.87 11.48
C GLU A 50 12.31 1.78 11.20
N LEU A 51 11.57 2.89 11.30
CA LEU A 51 10.15 3.00 10.95
C LEU A 51 9.87 2.61 9.49
N PHE A 52 10.71 3.06 8.55
CA PHE A 52 10.58 2.72 7.13
C PHE A 52 10.76 1.22 6.88
N TRP A 53 11.76 0.60 7.50
CA TRP A 53 12.02 -0.83 7.37
C TRP A 53 10.99 -1.68 8.11
N GLU A 54 10.51 -1.24 9.27
CA GLU A 54 9.40 -1.85 10.02
C GLU A 54 8.14 -1.94 9.14
N GLN A 55 7.73 -0.80 8.54
CA GLN A 55 6.57 -0.73 7.64
C GLN A 55 6.72 -1.67 6.42
N ARG A 56 7.93 -1.81 5.86
CA ARG A 56 8.21 -2.70 4.72
C ARG A 56 8.32 -4.17 5.12
N ALA A 57 8.85 -4.47 6.31
CA ALA A 57 9.06 -5.83 6.79
C ALA A 57 7.74 -6.48 7.23
N ARG A 58 6.77 -5.70 7.72
CA ARG A 58 5.47 -6.18 8.27
C ARG A 58 5.66 -7.13 9.47
N VAL A 59 6.60 -6.84 10.37
CA VAL A 59 6.88 -7.65 11.56
C VAL A 59 6.73 -6.78 12.80
N ASN A 60 5.91 -7.23 13.77
CA ASN A 60 5.82 -6.59 15.08
C ASN A 60 7.16 -6.75 15.83
N TRP A 61 7.79 -5.62 16.14
CA TRP A 61 9.13 -5.48 16.74
C TRP A 61 9.37 -6.25 18.04
N LEU A 62 8.32 -6.59 18.79
CA LEU A 62 8.38 -6.98 20.20
C LEU A 62 9.03 -8.34 20.53
N ARG A 63 9.72 -9.01 19.59
CA ARG A 63 10.32 -10.34 19.87
C ARG A 63 11.79 -10.51 19.50
N PHE A 64 12.38 -9.67 18.64
CA PHE A 64 13.77 -9.86 18.21
C PHE A 64 14.47 -8.52 17.95
N GLY A 65 14.83 -7.81 19.01
CA GLY A 65 15.74 -6.68 18.92
C GLY A 65 17.12 -7.12 18.44
N ASN A 66 17.69 -6.41 17.46
CA ASN A 66 18.80 -5.47 17.68
C ASN A 66 19.09 -4.76 16.35
N ARG A 67 19.59 -3.53 16.48
CA ARG A 67 19.90 -2.52 15.48
C ARG A 67 20.53 -3.05 14.19
N ASN A 68 20.06 -2.50 13.07
CA ASN A 68 20.68 -2.50 11.75
C ASN A 68 21.03 -3.89 11.17
N THR A 69 20.03 -4.67 10.74
CA THR A 69 20.28 -6.01 10.19
C THR A 69 20.13 -6.05 8.68
N TYR A 70 21.25 -6.37 8.03
CA TYR A 70 21.36 -7.02 6.71
C TYR A 70 20.21 -8.00 6.41
N PHE A 71 19.68 -8.66 7.43
CA PHE A 71 18.48 -9.50 7.36
C PHE A 71 17.24 -8.77 6.79
N PHE A 72 16.90 -7.57 7.26
CA PHE A 72 15.76 -6.81 6.73
C PHE A 72 15.98 -6.37 5.29
N HIS A 73 17.19 -5.92 4.95
CA HIS A 73 17.54 -5.59 3.57
C HIS A 73 17.47 -6.81 2.67
N SER A 74 17.99 -7.96 3.11
CA SER A 74 17.96 -9.23 2.40
C SER A 74 16.51 -9.70 2.21
N PHE A 75 15.68 -9.67 3.26
CA PHE A 75 14.28 -10.08 3.20
C PHE A 75 13.44 -9.14 2.32
N ALA A 76 13.66 -7.82 2.42
CA ALA A 76 13.01 -6.82 1.58
C ALA A 76 13.46 -6.91 0.12
N ASN A 77 14.75 -7.17 -0.15
CA ASN A 77 15.26 -7.41 -1.51
C ASN A 77 14.74 -8.72 -2.08
N GLN A 78 14.70 -9.80 -1.30
CA GLN A 78 14.12 -11.07 -1.73
C GLN A 78 12.63 -10.91 -2.08
N ARG A 79 11.86 -10.14 -1.28
CA ARG A 79 10.47 -9.78 -1.61
C ARG A 79 10.39 -8.92 -2.87
N LYS A 80 11.30 -7.95 -3.06
CA LYS A 80 11.36 -7.10 -4.26
C LYS A 80 11.63 -7.94 -5.51
N ILE A 81 12.66 -8.80 -5.50
CA ILE A 81 13.03 -9.68 -6.62
C ILE A 81 11.90 -10.66 -6.94
N ARG A 82 11.28 -11.26 -5.91
CA ARG A 82 10.12 -12.16 -6.07
C ARG A 82 8.91 -11.42 -6.67
N ASN A 83 8.66 -10.18 -6.26
CA ASN A 83 7.57 -9.35 -6.81
C ASN A 83 7.86 -8.86 -8.24
N THR A 84 9.11 -8.54 -8.57
CA THR A 84 9.52 -8.11 -9.92
C THR A 84 9.43 -9.27 -10.93
N ARG A 85 9.85 -10.49 -10.57
CA ARG A 85 9.69 -11.68 -11.42
C ARG A 85 8.22 -12.09 -11.61
N ARG A 86 7.35 -11.83 -10.62
CA ARG A 86 5.89 -12.07 -10.69
C ARG A 86 5.13 -11.03 -11.53
N ARG A 87 5.77 -9.93 -11.94
CA ARG A 87 5.16 -8.86 -12.76
C ARG A 87 5.28 -9.12 -14.27
N GLN A 88 5.38 -10.39 -14.67
CA GLN A 88 5.28 -10.76 -16.08
C GLN A 88 3.81 -10.69 -16.52
N ARG A 89 3.56 -9.98 -17.61
CA ARG A 89 2.24 -9.73 -18.24
C ARG A 89 1.67 -11.00 -18.89
N VAL A 90 1.59 -12.10 -18.16
CA VAL A 90 1.16 -13.39 -18.71
C VAL A 90 -0.31 -13.62 -18.38
N THR A 91 -1.11 -13.77 -19.44
CA THR A 91 -2.50 -14.30 -19.53
C THR A 91 -3.64 -13.49 -18.89
N THR A 92 -3.68 -12.18 -19.14
CA THR A 92 -4.93 -11.41 -18.96
C THR A 92 -6.09 -11.99 -19.79
N ALA A 93 -5.83 -12.57 -20.97
CA ALA A 93 -6.86 -13.14 -21.84
C ALA A 93 -7.62 -14.31 -21.19
N TYR A 94 -6.91 -15.29 -20.60
CA TYR A 94 -7.52 -16.44 -19.95
C TYR A 94 -8.48 -16.03 -18.83
N PHE A 95 -8.02 -15.15 -17.94
CA PHE A 95 -8.87 -14.69 -16.83
C PHE A 95 -9.95 -13.72 -17.32
N LYS A 96 -9.68 -12.89 -18.33
CA LYS A 96 -10.70 -12.03 -18.93
C LYS A 96 -11.84 -12.88 -19.50
N GLU A 97 -11.54 -13.93 -20.25
CA GLU A 97 -12.53 -14.87 -20.77
C GLU A 97 -13.27 -15.59 -19.64
N LEU A 98 -12.54 -16.13 -18.66
CA LEU A 98 -13.13 -16.82 -17.51
C LEU A 98 -14.10 -15.96 -16.69
N PHE A 99 -13.80 -14.67 -16.54
CA PHE A 99 -14.63 -13.71 -15.80
C PHE A 99 -15.57 -12.90 -16.71
N THR A 100 -15.61 -13.18 -18.01
CA THR A 100 -16.60 -12.58 -18.92
C THR A 100 -17.83 -13.47 -18.92
N THR A 101 -18.98 -12.91 -18.52
CA THR A 101 -20.25 -13.61 -18.57
C THR A 101 -20.56 -14.07 -20.01
N SER A 102 -20.75 -15.37 -20.20
CA SER A 102 -21.44 -15.92 -21.36
C SER A 102 -22.91 -15.53 -21.20
N ASN A 103 -23.44 -14.74 -22.12
CA ASN A 103 -24.70 -14.01 -22.02
C ASN A 103 -25.95 -14.93 -21.97
N THR A 104 -26.10 -15.76 -20.93
CA THR A 104 -27.22 -16.70 -20.75
C THR A 104 -28.44 -15.93 -20.25
N ARG A 105 -29.33 -15.58 -21.18
CA ARG A 105 -30.45 -14.64 -21.00
C ARG A 105 -31.71 -15.19 -20.32
N ASN A 106 -31.62 -16.24 -19.49
CA ASN A 106 -32.83 -16.76 -18.83
C ASN A 106 -32.55 -17.16 -17.37
N THR A 107 -32.53 -16.16 -16.49
CA THR A 107 -32.45 -16.33 -15.04
C THR A 107 -33.82 -16.58 -14.41
N ASP A 108 -34.92 -16.35 -15.13
CA ASP A 108 -36.28 -16.39 -14.60
C ASP A 108 -36.64 -17.79 -14.07
N ARG A 109 -36.15 -18.85 -14.73
CA ARG A 109 -36.33 -20.22 -14.24
C ARG A 109 -35.65 -20.48 -12.89
N VAL A 110 -34.49 -19.87 -12.64
CA VAL A 110 -33.71 -20.04 -11.39
C VAL A 110 -34.31 -19.19 -10.28
N LEU A 111 -34.81 -18.00 -10.61
CA LEU A 111 -35.39 -17.07 -9.65
C LEU A 111 -36.84 -17.43 -9.26
N SER A 112 -37.52 -18.30 -10.01
CA SER A 112 -38.91 -18.69 -9.77
C SER A 112 -39.20 -19.28 -8.37
N GLY A 113 -38.20 -19.88 -7.73
CA GLY A 113 -38.29 -20.42 -6.36
C GLY A 113 -37.85 -19.45 -5.25
N ILE A 114 -37.41 -18.24 -5.60
CA ILE A 114 -36.87 -17.26 -4.65
C ILE A 114 -37.93 -16.19 -4.40
N SER A 115 -38.44 -16.12 -3.16
CA SER A 115 -39.34 -15.05 -2.76
C SER A 115 -38.61 -13.70 -2.68
N THR A 116 -39.22 -12.64 -3.20
CA THR A 116 -38.70 -11.27 -3.12
C THR A 116 -38.51 -10.86 -1.65
N CYS A 117 -37.27 -10.62 -1.24
CA CYS A 117 -36.91 -10.22 0.13
C CYS A 117 -36.54 -8.73 0.26
N ILE A 118 -36.28 -8.05 -0.86
CA ILE A 118 -35.96 -6.62 -0.89
C ILE A 118 -37.24 -5.85 -1.17
N GLN A 119 -37.68 -5.08 -0.18
CA GLN A 119 -38.84 -4.19 -0.32
C GLN A 119 -38.49 -2.95 -1.18
N GLU A 120 -39.49 -2.27 -1.73
CA GLU A 120 -39.28 -1.11 -2.61
C GLU A 120 -38.50 0.03 -1.93
N ASN A 121 -38.76 0.28 -0.64
CA ASN A 121 -38.01 1.25 0.15
C ASN A 121 -36.53 0.86 0.31
N MET A 122 -36.23 -0.41 0.57
CA MET A 122 -34.87 -0.93 0.66
C MET A 122 -34.18 -0.81 -0.70
N ASN A 123 -34.86 -1.16 -1.77
CA ASN A 123 -34.33 -1.01 -3.12
C ASN A 123 -34.07 0.46 -3.45
N ALA A 124 -34.97 1.36 -3.08
CA ALA A 124 -34.81 2.80 -3.25
C ALA A 124 -33.58 3.33 -2.50
N GLU A 125 -33.26 2.81 -1.32
CA GLU A 125 -32.00 3.11 -0.62
C GLU A 125 -30.78 2.55 -1.36
N LEU A 126 -30.83 1.28 -1.79
CA LEU A 126 -29.71 0.57 -2.43
C LEU A 126 -29.29 1.17 -3.79
N ILE A 127 -30.21 1.83 -4.50
CA ILE A 127 -29.94 2.46 -5.80
C ILE A 127 -29.56 3.94 -5.70
N LYS A 128 -29.50 4.52 -4.48
CA LYS A 128 -29.08 5.91 -4.31
C LYS A 128 -27.65 6.11 -4.76
N LYS A 129 -27.37 7.34 -5.20
CA LYS A 129 -26.02 7.77 -5.51
C LYS A 129 -25.21 7.87 -4.23
N PHE A 130 -23.98 7.40 -4.29
CA PHE A 130 -23.00 7.56 -3.24
C PHE A 130 -22.70 9.05 -3.00
N LYS A 131 -22.43 9.39 -1.75
CA LYS A 131 -22.16 10.76 -1.29
C LYS A 131 -20.75 10.90 -0.70
N PRO A 132 -20.18 12.13 -0.66
CA PRO A 132 -18.87 12.39 -0.06
C PRO A 132 -18.69 11.84 1.36
N GLU A 133 -19.74 11.90 2.19
CA GLU A 133 -19.68 11.49 3.59
C GLU A 133 -19.44 9.98 3.72
N GLU A 134 -19.98 9.19 2.80
CA GLU A 134 -19.81 7.74 2.76
C GLU A 134 -18.36 7.36 2.43
N ILE A 135 -17.70 8.13 1.56
CA ILE A 135 -16.28 7.96 1.25
C ILE A 135 -15.43 8.21 2.49
N LEU A 136 -15.71 9.29 3.22
CA LEU A 136 -14.98 9.61 4.45
C LEU A 136 -15.19 8.53 5.52
N MET A 137 -16.41 8.01 5.66
CA MET A 137 -16.69 6.89 6.57
C MET A 137 -15.89 5.64 6.17
N ALA A 138 -15.87 5.29 4.88
CA ALA A 138 -15.10 4.16 4.38
C ALA A 138 -13.60 4.33 4.68
N VAL A 139 -13.03 5.52 4.44
CA VAL A 139 -11.61 5.82 4.74
C VAL A 139 -11.29 5.63 6.21
N LYS A 140 -12.17 6.08 7.12
CA LYS A 140 -12.00 5.90 8.58
C LYS A 140 -12.16 4.44 9.02
N GLY A 141 -12.90 3.64 8.27
CA GLY A 141 -13.08 2.20 8.53
C GLY A 141 -11.90 1.33 8.10
N ILE A 142 -10.95 1.85 7.31
CA ILE A 142 -9.79 1.07 6.86
C ILE A 142 -8.77 0.94 8.00
N ALA A 143 -8.44 -0.30 8.37
CA ALA A 143 -7.42 -0.58 9.38
C ALA A 143 -6.04 0.04 8.99
N PRO A 144 -5.37 0.81 9.88
CA PRO A 144 -4.19 1.63 9.55
C PRO A 144 -3.02 0.88 8.91
N LEU A 145 -2.87 -0.41 9.24
CA LEU A 145 -1.73 -1.26 8.85
C LEU A 145 -2.07 -2.29 7.75
N LYS A 146 -3.30 -2.30 7.21
CA LYS A 146 -3.67 -3.28 6.17
C LYS A 146 -3.20 -2.82 4.78
N ALA A 147 -1.93 -3.13 4.51
CA ALA A 147 -1.27 -3.21 3.19
C ALA A 147 -1.42 -2.00 2.24
N SER A 148 -0.30 -1.31 2.01
CA SER A 148 -0.08 -0.55 0.77
C SER A 148 -0.18 -1.50 -0.43
N GLY A 149 -0.92 -1.06 -1.45
CA GLY A 149 -0.88 -1.66 -2.78
C GLY A 149 0.44 -1.33 -3.46
N THR A 150 0.46 -1.33 -4.79
CA THR A 150 1.63 -0.92 -5.58
C THR A 150 2.02 0.55 -5.40
N ASP A 151 1.10 1.37 -4.87
CA ASP A 151 1.35 2.77 -4.53
C ASP A 151 1.87 2.81 -3.09
N ASP A 152 3.07 3.36 -2.92
CA ASP A 152 3.89 3.34 -1.71
C ASP A 152 3.26 4.02 -0.46
N PHE A 153 1.97 4.34 -0.47
CA PHE A 153 1.25 4.99 0.64
C PHE A 153 0.55 3.97 1.55
N PRO A 154 0.86 3.96 2.86
CA PRO A 154 0.16 3.14 3.84
C PRO A 154 -1.27 3.65 4.08
N ALA A 155 -2.17 2.79 4.55
CA ALA A 155 -3.58 3.14 4.73
C ALA A 155 -3.80 4.32 5.71
N PHE A 156 -2.97 4.46 6.75
CA PHE A 156 -3.04 5.58 7.69
C PHE A 156 -2.79 6.96 7.05
N PHE A 157 -2.15 7.01 5.87
CA PHE A 157 -1.87 8.25 5.15
C PHE A 157 -3.16 9.00 4.81
N PHE A 158 -4.19 8.28 4.36
CA PHE A 158 -5.42 8.89 3.84
C PHE A 158 -6.23 9.59 4.94
N PRO A 159 -6.50 8.97 6.12
CA PRO A 159 -7.12 9.70 7.22
C PRO A 159 -6.28 10.89 7.71
N LYS A 160 -4.95 10.72 7.82
CA LYS A 160 -4.06 11.74 8.38
C LYS A 160 -3.95 12.99 7.50
N TYR A 161 -3.87 12.80 6.19
CA TYR A 161 -3.68 13.87 5.21
C TYR A 161 -4.95 14.15 4.40
N TRP A 162 -6.13 13.82 4.94
CA TRP A 162 -7.42 14.00 4.27
C TRP A 162 -7.69 15.45 3.85
N HIS A 163 -7.21 16.41 4.64
CA HIS A 163 -7.29 17.84 4.32
C HIS A 163 -6.54 18.24 3.03
N ILE A 164 -5.60 17.40 2.57
CA ILE A 164 -4.82 17.62 1.34
C ILE A 164 -5.41 16.78 0.20
N VAL A 165 -5.59 15.47 0.41
CA VAL A 165 -5.93 14.52 -0.66
C VAL A 165 -7.43 14.19 -0.76
N GLY A 166 -8.22 14.60 0.23
CA GLY A 166 -9.59 14.13 0.42
C GLY A 166 -10.53 14.55 -0.70
N GLU A 167 -10.36 15.76 -1.24
CA GLU A 167 -11.19 16.26 -2.35
C GLU A 167 -11.00 15.41 -3.61
N GLU A 168 -9.75 15.22 -4.04
CA GLU A 168 -9.42 14.43 -5.24
C GLU A 168 -9.84 12.96 -5.08
N VAL A 169 -9.55 12.36 -3.93
CA VAL A 169 -9.92 10.97 -3.63
C VAL A 169 -11.44 10.81 -3.64
N THR A 170 -12.18 11.73 -3.02
CA THR A 170 -13.64 11.71 -2.98
C THR A 170 -14.23 11.82 -4.38
N LYS A 171 -13.78 12.81 -5.15
CA LYS A 171 -14.23 13.01 -6.54
C LYS A 171 -14.00 11.74 -7.37
N PHE A 172 -12.81 11.16 -7.27
CA PHE A 172 -12.45 9.95 -7.98
C PHE A 172 -13.34 8.75 -7.60
N CYS A 173 -13.55 8.51 -6.31
CA CYS A 173 -14.40 7.40 -5.85
C CYS A 173 -15.85 7.58 -6.30
N LEU A 174 -16.39 8.79 -6.20
CA LEU A 174 -17.76 9.10 -6.63
C LEU A 174 -17.95 8.98 -8.14
N GLU A 175 -16.94 9.31 -8.95
CA GLU A 175 -16.97 9.08 -10.40
C GLU A 175 -17.11 7.60 -10.73
N ILE A 176 -16.44 6.71 -9.98
CA ILE A 176 -16.52 5.27 -10.19
C ILE A 176 -17.83 4.69 -9.64
N LEU A 177 -18.13 4.95 -8.36
CA LEU A 177 -19.28 4.38 -7.65
C LEU A 177 -20.62 4.80 -8.28
N ASN A 178 -20.70 6.03 -8.79
CA ASN A 178 -21.88 6.53 -9.49
C ASN A 178 -21.84 6.28 -11.01
N ARG A 179 -21.04 5.31 -11.46
CA ARG A 179 -20.96 4.80 -12.85
C ARG A 179 -20.61 5.85 -13.90
N LYS A 180 -19.83 6.87 -13.54
CA LYS A 180 -19.31 7.88 -14.49
C LYS A 180 -17.97 7.49 -15.09
N LYS A 181 -17.26 6.52 -14.51
CA LYS A 181 -15.92 6.11 -14.91
C LYS A 181 -15.67 4.63 -14.64
N GLU A 182 -14.98 3.95 -15.55
CA GLU A 182 -14.47 2.59 -15.34
C GLU A 182 -13.08 2.62 -14.71
N PHE A 183 -12.77 1.63 -13.87
CA PHE A 183 -11.47 1.52 -13.22
C PHE A 183 -10.86 0.13 -13.43
N ASN A 184 -9.59 0.09 -13.80
CA ASN A 184 -8.85 -1.14 -14.08
C ASN A 184 -7.98 -1.54 -12.89
N VAL A 185 -8.04 -2.80 -12.49
CA VAL A 185 -7.18 -3.37 -11.44
C VAL A 185 -5.99 -4.12 -12.05
N ILE A 186 -4.85 -4.04 -11.38
CA ILE A 186 -3.69 -4.87 -11.71
C ILE A 186 -3.91 -6.24 -11.07
N ILE A 187 -3.98 -7.29 -11.89
CA ILE A 187 -4.04 -8.67 -11.40
C ILE A 187 -2.63 -9.23 -11.33
N VAL A 188 -2.26 -9.81 -10.19
CA VAL A 188 -1.03 -10.57 -9.99
C VAL A 188 -1.36 -12.03 -9.75
N LEU A 189 -0.61 -12.92 -10.40
CA LEU A 189 -0.77 -14.35 -10.26
C LEU A 189 0.18 -14.88 -9.18
N ILE A 190 -0.37 -15.56 -8.18
CA ILE A 190 0.41 -16.26 -7.16
C ILE A 190 0.39 -17.76 -7.46
N PRO A 191 1.54 -18.41 -7.68
CA PRO A 191 1.62 -19.86 -7.80
C PRO A 191 1.02 -20.56 -6.58
N LYS A 192 0.18 -21.58 -6.81
CA LYS A 192 -0.33 -22.48 -5.77
C LYS A 192 0.62 -23.65 -5.49
N VAL A 193 1.48 -23.99 -6.46
CA VAL A 193 2.43 -25.11 -6.42
C VAL A 193 3.83 -24.62 -6.81
N ASP A 194 4.85 -25.42 -6.47
CA ASP A 194 6.21 -25.19 -6.95
C ASP A 194 6.28 -25.46 -8.45
N SER A 195 6.92 -24.55 -9.19
CA SER A 195 7.10 -24.62 -10.64
C SER A 195 5.81 -24.84 -11.44
N PRO A 196 4.86 -23.88 -11.42
CA PRO A 196 3.59 -24.02 -12.12
C PRO A 196 3.78 -24.11 -13.64
N ASN A 197 3.08 -25.06 -14.27
CA ASN A 197 3.14 -25.32 -15.70
C ASN A 197 1.81 -25.02 -16.44
N CYS A 198 0.72 -24.71 -15.72
CA CYS A 198 -0.56 -24.33 -16.32
C CYS A 198 -1.32 -23.26 -15.52
N MET A 199 -2.30 -22.61 -16.16
CA MET A 199 -3.01 -21.44 -15.62
C MET A 199 -3.84 -21.72 -14.36
N THR A 200 -4.37 -22.93 -14.20
CA THR A 200 -5.21 -23.32 -13.05
C THR A 200 -4.40 -23.42 -11.74
N GLN A 201 -3.08 -23.60 -11.85
CA GLN A 201 -2.13 -23.62 -10.74
C GLN A 201 -1.77 -22.22 -10.24
N PHE A 202 -2.30 -21.17 -10.86
CA PHE A 202 -2.18 -19.82 -10.34
C PHE A 202 -3.46 -19.41 -9.61
N LYS A 203 -3.29 -18.64 -8.53
CA LYS A 203 -4.35 -17.89 -7.88
C LYS A 203 -4.26 -16.43 -8.33
N PRO A 204 -5.27 -15.89 -9.05
CA PRO A 204 -5.30 -14.47 -9.35
C PRO A 204 -5.58 -13.69 -8.07
N ILE A 205 -4.80 -12.63 -7.85
CA ILE A 205 -5.01 -11.66 -6.77
C ILE A 205 -4.97 -10.28 -7.39
N SER A 206 -6.06 -9.52 -7.25
CA SER A 206 -6.08 -8.11 -7.59
C SER A 206 -5.23 -7.33 -6.59
N LEU A 207 -4.25 -6.57 -7.09
CA LEU A 207 -3.51 -5.59 -6.30
C LEU A 207 -4.36 -4.34 -6.17
N CYS A 208 -5.11 -4.29 -5.08
CA CYS A 208 -5.92 -3.15 -4.69
C CYS A 208 -5.06 -2.13 -3.94
N ASN A 209 -4.95 -0.90 -4.45
CA ASN A 209 -4.42 0.20 -3.65
C ASN A 209 -5.43 0.64 -2.58
N VAL A 210 -5.04 1.54 -1.68
CA VAL A 210 -5.94 1.99 -0.61
C VAL A 210 -7.18 2.66 -1.18
N VAL A 211 -7.04 3.42 -2.28
CA VAL A 211 -8.17 4.05 -2.98
C VAL A 211 -9.16 3.00 -3.49
N TYR A 212 -8.69 1.87 -4.02
CA TYR A 212 -9.57 0.77 -4.40
C TYR A 212 -10.31 0.17 -3.20
N LYS A 213 -9.69 0.12 -2.02
CA LYS A 213 -10.36 -0.41 -0.81
C LYS A 213 -11.42 0.52 -0.24
N ILE A 214 -11.43 1.79 -0.66
CA ILE A 214 -12.48 2.76 -0.30
C ILE A 214 -13.75 2.49 -1.11
N ILE A 215 -13.60 2.03 -2.36
CA ILE A 215 -14.67 1.66 -3.30
C ILE A 215 -15.19 0.26 -2.97
#